data_AF-A0A059AGA4-F1
#
_entry.id   AF-A0A059AGA4-F1
#
_cell.length_a   1.000
_cell.length_b   1.000
_cell.length_c   1.000
_cell.angle_alpha   90.00
_cell.angle_beta   90.00
_cell.angle_gamma   90.00
#
_symmetry.space_group_name_H-M   'P 1'
#
loop_
_entity.id
_entity.type
_entity.pdbx_description
1 polymer ?
#
loop_
_entity_poly.entity_id
_entity_poly.type
_entity_poly.pdbx_seq_one_letter_code
_entity_poly.pdbx_strand_id
1 'polypeptide(L)'
;MGNPKSVNEVGLDDLVEVGLSREAAAELERKLRESVARARRSGTLSPGLELDPREVWRELASAGALKPSHPHRVHQLVYYSVYSGWDASARGPPLYWFPSLTYYAPSLSDSFNGFQVYWSIVLNELSLSFRRPPSCILDTSDKSKPRGTWLPGAVFNIAECCLLPSQQQRRGDDSIALVWRDEGYDHMNVNRMTLKELREQVMLVANALDATFSKGDAIAIDMPMTIHAVIIYLAIVLGGSVVSIADSFAPREIASRLHISKAKGIFTQDFIQRGGRKFPLYSRVVEANPVKAIVLPVAGDGVGVKLREQDMSWKAFLSQVDHVPRYHQHLHCPVFPQKEYAGRQENLLLAILEVFK
;
A
#
# COMPACT_ATOMS: atom_id res chain seq x y z
N MET A 1 10.32 -15.46 21.02
CA MET A 1 11.47 -14.57 20.77
C MET A 1 11.91 -14.05 22.12
N GLY A 2 13.18 -14.17 22.48
CA GLY A 2 13.68 -13.69 23.78
C GLY A 2 13.39 -12.19 23.94
N ASN A 3 13.30 -11.73 25.19
CA ASN A 3 13.14 -10.30 25.46
C ASN A 3 14.24 -9.52 24.73
N PRO A 4 13.90 -8.40 24.03
CA PRO A 4 14.90 -7.59 23.37
C PRO A 4 15.91 -7.10 24.40
N LYS A 5 17.20 -7.23 24.08
CA LYS A 5 18.31 -6.73 24.92
C LYS A 5 18.07 -5.26 25.25
N SER A 6 18.36 -4.84 26.48
CA SER A 6 18.37 -3.43 26.83
C SER A 6 19.47 -2.69 26.06
N VAL A 7 19.31 -1.39 25.82
CA VAL A 7 20.36 -0.56 25.20
C VAL A 7 21.70 -0.61 25.97
N ASN A 8 21.68 -0.94 27.26
CA ASN A 8 22.90 -1.15 28.06
C ASN A 8 23.61 -2.47 27.74
N GLU A 9 22.90 -3.45 27.18
CA GLU A 9 23.38 -4.80 26.89
C GLU A 9 23.84 -4.96 25.44
N VAL A 10 23.45 -4.03 24.54
CA VAL A 10 23.94 -4.00 23.16
C VAL A 10 25.44 -3.73 23.17
N GLY A 11 26.22 -4.69 22.67
CA GLY A 11 27.68 -4.59 22.58
C GLY A 11 28.22 -4.56 21.14
N LEU A 12 29.54 -4.47 21.01
CA LEU A 12 30.24 -4.47 19.72
C LEU A 12 29.88 -5.67 18.84
N ASP A 13 29.82 -6.87 19.41
CA ASP A 13 29.55 -8.09 18.64
C ASP A 13 28.12 -8.11 18.09
N ASP A 14 27.14 -7.59 18.85
CA ASP A 14 25.75 -7.45 18.38
C ASP A 14 25.68 -6.52 17.16
N LEU A 15 26.44 -5.42 17.18
CA LEU A 15 26.50 -4.43 16.11
C LEU A 15 27.20 -4.96 14.86
N VAL A 16 28.22 -5.79 15.03
CA VAL A 16 28.89 -6.48 13.91
C VAL A 16 27.95 -7.53 13.30
N GLU A 17 27.22 -8.28 14.12
CA GLU A 17 26.27 -9.31 13.64
C GLU A 17 25.15 -8.71 12.77
N VAL A 18 24.68 -7.50 13.11
CA VAL A 18 23.66 -6.80 12.31
C VAL A 18 24.23 -6.05 11.10
N GLY A 19 25.53 -6.18 10.81
CA GLY A 19 26.15 -5.83 9.54
C GLY A 19 27.05 -4.58 9.54
N LEU A 20 27.51 -4.09 10.69
CA LEU A 20 28.53 -3.04 10.73
C LEU A 20 29.96 -3.60 10.65
N SER A 21 30.88 -2.82 10.08
CA SER A 21 32.31 -3.09 10.23
C SER A 21 32.71 -2.94 11.69
N ARG A 22 33.82 -3.57 12.10
CA ARG A 22 34.26 -3.54 13.50
C ARG A 22 34.55 -2.12 13.98
N GLU A 23 35.11 -1.27 13.12
CA GLU A 23 35.39 0.14 13.40
C GLU A 23 34.08 0.94 13.55
N ALA A 24 33.12 0.72 12.65
CA ALA A 24 31.82 1.39 12.70
C ALA A 24 30.98 0.95 13.91
N ALA A 25 31.05 -0.33 14.27
CA ALA A 25 30.42 -0.89 15.46
C ALA A 25 31.00 -0.29 16.75
N ALA A 26 32.32 -0.19 16.87
CA ALA A 26 32.98 0.43 18.02
C ALA A 26 32.60 1.90 18.19
N GLU A 27 32.55 2.65 17.09
CA GLU A 27 32.14 4.05 17.12
C GLU A 27 30.67 4.22 17.52
N LEU A 28 29.77 3.38 16.99
CA LEU A 28 28.37 3.39 17.36
C LEU A 28 28.16 2.98 18.83
N GLU A 29 28.86 1.96 19.31
CA GLU A 29 28.80 1.54 20.72
C GLU A 29 29.23 2.69 21.65
N ARG A 30 30.35 3.36 21.34
CA ARG A 30 30.82 4.52 22.11
C ARG A 30 29.75 5.60 22.18
N LYS A 31 29.16 5.96 21.04
CA LYS A 31 28.07 6.95 20.99
C LYS A 31 26.84 6.50 21.77
N LEU A 32 26.49 5.21 21.73
CA LEU A 32 25.39 4.64 22.51
C LEU A 32 25.63 4.84 24.01
N ARG A 33 26.81 4.47 24.50
CA ARG A 33 27.17 4.62 25.93
C ARG A 33 27.17 6.09 26.36
N GLU A 34 27.70 6.98 25.53
CA GLU A 34 27.73 8.42 25.81
C GLU A 34 26.33 9.05 25.87
N SER A 35 25.44 8.69 24.94
CA SER A 35 24.07 9.20 24.93
C SER A 35 23.26 8.67 26.10
N VAL A 36 23.43 7.40 26.48
CA VAL A 36 22.82 6.86 27.72
C VAL A 36 23.35 7.61 28.95
N ALA A 37 24.66 7.88 29.01
CA ALA A 37 25.23 8.63 30.12
C ALA A 37 24.77 10.10 30.17
N ARG A 38 24.57 10.76 29.03
CA ARG A 38 24.00 12.11 28.95
C ARG A 38 22.54 12.11 29.39
N ALA A 39 21.74 11.15 28.93
CA ALA A 39 20.33 11.01 29.33
C ALA A 39 20.18 10.79 30.85
N ARG A 40 21.11 10.06 31.49
CA ARG A 40 21.16 9.95 32.97
C ARG A 40 21.40 11.27 33.67
N ARG A 41 22.15 12.18 33.05
CA ARG A 41 22.51 13.49 33.63
C ARG A 41 21.46 14.57 33.35
N SER A 42 20.73 14.47 32.23
CA SER A 42 19.68 15.42 31.85
C SER A 42 18.33 15.15 32.53
N GLY A 43 18.10 13.94 33.03
CA GLY A 43 16.82 13.52 33.59
C GLY A 43 16.52 14.08 34.98
N THR A 44 15.41 14.82 35.08
CA THR A 44 14.57 14.93 36.28
C THR A 44 14.16 13.53 36.71
N LEU A 45 14.62 13.10 37.88
CA LEU A 45 14.28 11.80 38.46
C LEU A 45 12.77 11.70 38.67
N SER A 46 12.10 10.82 37.90
CA SER A 46 10.82 10.28 38.35
C SER A 46 11.07 9.35 39.55
N PRO A 47 10.20 9.31 40.57
CA PRO A 47 10.41 8.46 41.73
C PRO A 47 10.31 6.98 41.31
N GLY A 48 11.43 6.24 41.36
CA GLY A 48 11.48 4.81 41.01
C GLY A 48 12.35 4.49 39.79
N LEU A 49 13.63 4.84 39.87
CA LEU A 49 14.81 4.19 39.25
C LEU A 49 14.65 3.45 37.90
N GLU A 50 14.11 4.07 36.86
CA GLU A 50 14.39 3.67 35.47
C GLU A 50 14.62 4.90 34.57
N LEU A 51 15.56 4.73 33.65
CA LEU A 51 16.07 5.75 32.75
C LEU A 51 15.07 5.93 31.60
N ASP A 52 14.50 7.13 31.42
CA ASP A 52 13.44 7.35 30.42
C ASP A 52 13.97 7.04 29.00
N PRO A 53 13.42 6.02 28.30
CA PRO A 53 13.79 5.70 26.93
C PRO A 53 13.70 6.89 25.97
N ARG A 54 12.80 7.84 26.22
CA ARG A 54 12.64 9.05 25.39
C ARG A 54 13.85 9.97 25.48
N GLU A 55 14.45 10.10 26.66
CA GLU A 55 15.67 10.89 26.87
C GLU A 55 16.87 10.22 26.21
N VAL A 56 17.01 8.89 26.34
CA VAL A 56 18.04 8.12 25.63
C VAL A 56 17.92 8.33 24.13
N TRP A 57 16.70 8.18 23.62
CA TRP A 57 16.42 8.30 22.21
C TRP A 57 16.73 9.70 21.68
N ARG A 58 16.38 10.74 22.45
CA ARG A 58 16.71 12.13 22.12
C ARG A 58 18.22 12.34 22.06
N GLU A 59 18.96 11.86 23.06
CA GLU A 59 20.41 11.99 23.09
C GLU A 59 21.10 11.20 21.96
N LEU A 60 20.56 10.05 21.56
CA LEU A 60 21.07 9.28 20.42
C LEU A 60 20.84 10.00 19.10
N ALA A 61 19.64 10.59 18.94
CA ALA A 61 19.28 11.40 17.80
C ALA A 61 20.19 12.64 17.69
N SER A 62 20.32 13.39 18.78
CA SER A 62 21.15 14.60 18.86
C SER A 62 22.63 14.34 18.62
N ALA A 63 23.13 13.16 19.03
CA ALA A 63 24.52 12.76 18.79
C ALA A 63 24.80 12.26 17.36
N GLY A 64 23.77 12.14 16.51
CA GLY A 64 23.90 11.53 15.19
C GLY A 64 24.51 10.13 15.29
N ALA A 65 24.06 9.33 16.27
CA ALA A 65 24.62 8.00 16.52
C ALA A 65 24.34 7.06 15.35
N LEU A 66 23.09 7.04 14.89
CA LEU A 66 22.65 6.27 13.73
C LEU A 66 22.82 7.11 12.44
N LYS A 67 23.32 6.50 11.37
CA LYS A 67 23.50 7.14 10.05
C LYS A 67 22.58 6.50 9.02
N PRO A 68 22.10 7.22 7.99
CA PRO A 68 21.28 6.62 6.93
C PRO A 68 21.97 5.46 6.18
N SER A 69 23.31 5.44 6.17
CA SER A 69 24.10 4.38 5.54
C SER A 69 24.24 3.12 6.40
N HIS A 70 23.78 3.13 7.66
CA HIS A 70 23.80 1.92 8.47
C HIS A 70 22.74 0.93 7.95
N PRO A 71 23.03 -0.39 7.97
CA PRO A 71 22.04 -1.40 7.62
C PRO A 71 20.75 -1.25 8.45
N HIS A 72 19.59 -1.50 7.83
CA HIS A 72 18.28 -1.40 8.49
C HIS A 72 18.23 -2.20 9.81
N ARG A 73 18.89 -3.37 9.87
CA ARG A 73 18.95 -4.21 11.08
C ARG A 73 19.65 -3.52 12.26
N VAL A 74 20.61 -2.63 12.01
CA VAL A 74 21.24 -1.79 13.05
C VAL A 74 20.24 -0.82 13.64
N HIS A 75 19.46 -0.15 12.79
CA HIS A 75 18.42 0.78 13.24
C HIS A 75 17.36 0.07 14.08
N GLN A 76 16.92 -1.11 13.65
CA GLN A 76 15.99 -1.94 14.41
C GLN A 76 16.56 -2.35 15.77
N LEU A 77 17.79 -2.89 15.80
CA LEU A 77 18.44 -3.32 17.03
C LEU A 77 18.49 -2.19 18.05
N VAL A 78 19.00 -1.01 17.66
CA VAL A 78 19.12 0.13 18.57
C VAL A 78 17.75 0.64 19.02
N TYR A 79 16.76 0.74 18.13
CA TYR A 79 15.40 1.18 18.46
C TYR A 79 14.74 0.26 19.50
N TYR A 80 14.69 -1.03 19.22
CA TYR A 80 14.05 -2.00 20.11
C TYR A 80 14.81 -2.17 21.42
N SER A 81 16.12 -1.92 21.44
CA SER A 81 16.90 -1.98 22.66
C SER A 81 16.65 -0.78 23.58
N VAL A 82 16.50 0.41 22.99
CA VAL A 82 16.13 1.64 23.74
C VAL A 82 14.74 1.51 24.34
N TYR A 83 13.77 1.00 23.56
CA TYR A 83 12.38 0.83 23.99
C TYR A 83 12.05 -0.57 24.52
N SER A 84 13.05 -1.34 24.94
CA SER A 84 12.88 -2.72 25.41
C SER A 84 11.92 -2.84 26.60
N GLY A 85 11.85 -1.82 27.46
CA GLY A 85 10.92 -1.71 28.59
C GLY A 85 9.70 -0.81 28.32
N TRP A 86 9.40 -0.45 27.07
CA TRP A 86 8.34 0.50 26.75
C TRP A 86 6.94 -0.13 26.82
N ASP A 87 6.12 0.34 27.75
CA ASP A 87 4.71 -0.04 27.83
C ASP A 87 3.87 0.77 26.82
N ALA A 88 3.65 0.17 25.64
CA ALA A 88 2.84 0.77 24.58
C ALA A 88 1.35 0.89 24.93
N SER A 89 0.84 0.03 25.83
CA SER A 89 -0.57 0.05 26.25
C SER A 89 -0.87 1.24 27.16
N ALA A 90 0.07 1.60 28.05
CA ALA A 90 -0.09 2.75 28.93
C ALA A 90 0.38 4.08 28.30
N ARG A 91 1.42 4.05 27.44
CA ARG A 91 2.11 5.27 26.98
C ARG A 91 1.99 5.56 25.48
N GLY A 92 1.23 4.75 24.75
CA GLY A 92 1.11 4.82 23.30
C GLY A 92 2.36 4.30 22.57
N PRO A 93 2.40 4.33 21.23
CA PRO A 93 3.57 3.85 20.48
C PRO A 93 4.84 4.67 20.81
N PRO A 94 6.01 4.02 20.92
CA PRO A 94 7.26 4.71 21.22
C PRO A 94 7.62 5.71 20.11
N LEU A 95 8.31 6.78 20.47
CA LEU A 95 8.70 7.83 19.51
C LEU A 95 9.63 7.22 18.46
N TYR A 96 9.17 7.18 17.22
CA TYR A 96 9.96 6.74 16.09
C TYR A 96 11.00 7.82 15.72
N TRP A 97 12.26 7.44 15.49
CA TRP A 97 13.26 8.33 14.90
C TRP A 97 13.54 7.91 13.48
N PHE A 98 13.60 8.92 12.62
CA PHE A 98 14.28 8.85 11.34
C PHE A 98 15.66 9.47 11.49
N PRO A 99 16.69 8.99 10.75
CA PRO A 99 17.92 9.73 10.54
C PRO A 99 17.65 11.19 10.21
N SER A 100 17.83 12.05 11.21
CA SER A 100 17.87 13.48 10.97
C SER A 100 19.08 13.73 10.07
N LEU A 101 18.82 14.15 8.84
CA LEU A 101 19.82 14.50 7.83
C LEU A 101 20.64 15.76 8.19
N THR A 102 20.58 16.20 9.43
CA THR A 102 21.34 17.32 9.98
C THR A 102 22.85 17.19 9.80
N TYR A 103 23.38 15.99 9.54
CA TYR A 103 24.82 15.80 9.37
C TYR A 103 25.37 16.13 7.97
N TYR A 104 24.54 16.45 6.98
CA TYR A 104 25.03 16.87 5.66
C TYR A 104 25.02 18.38 5.39
N ALA A 105 24.50 19.21 6.30
CA ALA A 105 24.65 20.67 6.18
C ALA A 105 24.36 21.37 7.52
N PRO A 106 25.35 21.98 8.19
CA PRO A 106 25.15 22.79 9.40
C PRO A 106 24.30 24.06 9.19
N SER A 107 23.83 24.34 7.96
CA SER A 107 23.11 25.57 7.60
C SER A 107 21.63 25.39 7.30
N LEU A 108 21.03 24.22 7.50
CA LEU A 108 19.60 24.01 7.26
C LEU A 108 18.80 24.09 8.56
N SER A 109 18.61 25.32 9.03
CA SER A 109 17.45 25.71 9.83
C SER A 109 16.13 25.70 9.01
N ASP A 110 16.15 25.21 7.77
CA ASP A 110 14.97 25.14 6.92
C ASP A 110 14.41 23.72 6.88
N SER A 111 13.33 23.53 7.64
CA SER A 111 12.49 22.33 7.78
C SER A 111 12.02 21.68 6.47
N PHE A 112 12.24 22.31 5.32
CA PHE A 112 11.78 21.89 4.00
C PHE A 112 12.70 20.87 3.31
N ASN A 113 14.01 20.92 3.55
CA ASN A 113 14.95 20.06 2.82
C ASN A 113 14.97 18.62 3.36
N GLY A 114 14.83 18.44 4.68
CA GLY A 114 14.73 17.11 5.28
C GLY A 114 13.49 16.33 4.83
N PHE A 115 12.38 17.02 4.60
CA PHE A 115 11.13 16.44 4.11
C PHE A 115 11.27 15.88 2.69
N GLN A 116 11.89 16.63 1.77
CA GLN A 116 12.10 16.16 0.40
C GLN A 116 13.01 14.94 0.36
N VAL A 117 14.13 14.97 1.09
CA VAL A 117 15.03 13.81 1.11
C VAL A 117 14.33 12.59 1.74
N TYR A 118 13.61 12.76 2.85
CA TYR A 118 12.85 11.67 3.47
C TYR A 118 11.90 10.99 2.48
N TRP A 119 11.02 11.75 1.84
CA TRP A 119 10.04 11.19 0.92
C TRP A 119 10.69 10.62 -0.33
N SER A 120 11.81 11.17 -0.82
CA SER A 120 12.55 10.54 -1.92
C SER A 120 13.00 9.12 -1.58
N ILE A 121 13.46 8.88 -0.34
CA ILE A 121 13.83 7.55 0.12
C ILE A 121 12.58 6.66 0.17
N VAL A 122 11.47 7.14 0.74
CA VAL A 122 10.21 6.37 0.79
C VAL A 122 9.72 5.99 -0.60
N LEU A 123 9.71 6.91 -1.56
CA LEU A 123 9.27 6.65 -2.93
C LEU A 123 10.18 5.62 -3.62
N ASN A 124 11.48 5.65 -3.34
CA ASN A 124 12.46 4.67 -3.83
C ASN A 124 12.26 3.28 -3.21
N GLU A 125 12.04 3.20 -1.90
CA GLU A 125 11.77 1.94 -1.19
C GLU A 125 10.44 1.30 -1.65
N LEU A 126 9.43 2.12 -1.87
CA LEU A 126 8.16 1.70 -2.46
C LEU A 126 8.29 1.27 -3.93
N SER A 127 9.46 1.46 -4.55
CA SER A 127 9.74 1.10 -5.95
C SER A 127 8.77 1.74 -6.94
N LEU A 128 8.36 2.98 -6.68
CA LEU A 128 7.42 3.66 -7.58
C LEU A 128 8.09 3.95 -8.93
N SER A 129 7.48 3.45 -9.99
CA SER A 129 7.95 3.64 -11.36
C SER A 129 7.28 4.86 -11.99
N PHE A 130 8.02 5.96 -12.07
CA PHE A 130 7.54 7.18 -12.71
C PHE A 130 7.89 7.18 -14.20
N ARG A 131 6.87 7.33 -15.05
CA ARG A 131 7.07 7.61 -16.48
C ARG A 131 7.54 9.04 -16.71
N ARG A 132 7.01 9.95 -15.90
CA ARG A 132 7.53 11.32 -15.77
C ARG A 132 7.74 11.60 -14.29
N PRO A 133 8.97 11.90 -13.84
CA PRO A 133 9.21 12.21 -12.45
C PRO A 133 8.52 13.51 -12.04
N PRO A 134 8.18 13.68 -10.75
CA PRO A 134 7.70 14.95 -10.24
C PRO A 134 8.77 16.05 -10.35
N SER A 135 8.34 17.32 -10.42
CA SER A 135 9.27 18.46 -10.29
C SER A 135 9.80 18.64 -8.86
N CYS A 136 8.98 18.33 -7.86
CA CYS A 136 9.36 18.25 -6.45
C CYS A 136 8.40 17.32 -5.69
N ILE A 137 8.69 17.00 -4.44
CA ILE A 137 7.83 16.09 -3.66
C ILE A 137 6.55 16.76 -3.17
N LEU A 138 6.64 18.01 -2.72
CA LEU A 138 5.51 18.79 -2.24
C LEU A 138 5.72 20.24 -2.62
N ASP A 139 4.75 20.78 -3.36
CA ASP A 139 4.68 22.19 -3.72
C ASP A 139 3.64 22.91 -2.87
N THR A 140 4.09 23.81 -2.00
CA THR A 140 3.25 24.65 -1.14
C THR A 140 3.19 26.10 -1.61
N SER A 141 3.63 26.40 -2.84
CA SER A 141 3.64 27.78 -3.37
C SER A 141 2.22 28.34 -3.54
N ASP A 142 1.25 27.48 -3.86
CA ASP A 142 -0.16 27.83 -4.01
C ASP A 142 -0.88 27.88 -2.64
N LYS A 143 -1.00 29.09 -2.09
CA LYS A 143 -1.68 29.35 -0.81
C LYS A 143 -3.17 29.02 -0.82
N SER A 144 -3.80 28.84 -1.99
CA SER A 144 -5.20 28.42 -2.07
C SER A 144 -5.41 26.95 -1.72
N LYS A 145 -4.32 26.16 -1.72
CA LYS A 145 -4.30 24.73 -1.37
C LYS A 145 -3.55 24.56 -0.06
N PRO A 146 -4.24 24.54 1.10
CA PRO A 146 -3.59 24.49 2.42
C PRO A 146 -2.73 23.24 2.63
N ARG A 147 -2.92 22.19 1.83
CA ARG A 147 -2.16 20.93 1.89
C ARG A 147 -1.04 20.83 0.83
N GLY A 148 -0.87 21.85 -0.01
CA GLY A 148 0.04 21.82 -1.15
C GLY A 148 -0.36 20.80 -2.23
N THR A 149 0.47 20.71 -3.27
CA THR A 149 0.35 19.71 -4.34
C THR A 149 1.49 18.70 -4.17
N TRP A 150 1.17 17.44 -3.91
CA TRP A 150 2.15 16.36 -3.84
C TRP A 150 2.59 15.94 -5.24
N LEU A 151 3.86 15.61 -5.43
CA LEU A 151 4.43 15.09 -6.67
C LEU A 151 3.98 15.85 -7.95
N PRO A 152 4.00 17.20 -7.97
CA PRO A 152 3.56 17.99 -9.12
C PRO A 152 4.16 17.53 -10.43
N GLY A 153 3.29 17.29 -11.40
CA GLY A 153 3.69 16.89 -12.75
C GLY A 153 4.13 15.43 -12.88
N ALA A 154 4.21 14.67 -11.78
CA ALA A 154 4.50 13.25 -11.83
C ALA A 154 3.45 12.49 -12.62
N VAL A 155 3.91 11.42 -13.24
CA VAL A 155 3.07 10.51 -14.02
C VAL A 155 3.52 9.10 -13.71
N PHE A 156 2.61 8.33 -13.14
CA PHE A 156 2.78 6.91 -12.83
C PHE A 156 1.41 6.26 -12.71
N ASN A 157 1.37 4.92 -12.76
CA ASN A 157 0.18 4.14 -12.43
C ASN A 157 0.52 3.23 -11.25
N ILE A 158 -0.29 3.26 -10.19
CA ILE A 158 0.00 2.46 -8.99
C ILE A 158 -0.20 0.96 -9.23
N ALA A 159 -1.21 0.57 -10.01
CA ALA A 159 -1.44 -0.84 -10.34
C ALA A 159 -0.27 -1.38 -11.16
N GLU A 160 0.29 -0.58 -12.09
CA GLU A 160 1.52 -0.92 -12.80
C GLU A 160 2.69 -1.16 -11.82
N CYS A 161 2.90 -0.27 -10.85
CA CYS A 161 3.96 -0.43 -9.85
C CYS A 161 3.79 -1.72 -9.02
N CYS A 162 2.54 -2.12 -8.72
CA CYS A 162 2.26 -3.34 -7.96
C CYS A 162 2.46 -4.63 -8.77
N LEU A 163 2.30 -4.58 -10.11
CA LEU A 163 2.30 -5.74 -11.00
C LEU A 163 3.67 -6.00 -11.66
N LEU A 164 4.56 -5.02 -11.64
CA LEU A 164 5.90 -5.16 -12.18
C LEU A 164 6.86 -5.78 -11.14
N PRO A 165 7.83 -6.59 -11.59
CA PRO A 165 8.89 -7.08 -10.73
C PRO A 165 9.73 -5.90 -10.23
N SER A 166 10.19 -5.98 -8.98
CA SER A 166 11.04 -4.97 -8.35
C SER A 166 12.28 -5.62 -7.78
N GLN A 167 13.45 -5.11 -8.19
CA GLN A 167 14.73 -5.53 -7.63
C GLN A 167 14.88 -5.07 -6.17
N GLN A 168 14.46 -3.84 -5.86
CA GLN A 168 14.50 -3.30 -4.49
C GLN A 168 13.66 -4.15 -3.52
N GLN A 169 12.48 -4.61 -3.95
CA GLN A 169 11.61 -5.46 -3.14
C GLN A 169 11.95 -6.96 -3.24
N ARG A 170 12.97 -7.33 -4.02
CA ARG A 170 13.35 -8.73 -4.33
C ARG A 170 12.14 -9.56 -4.79
N ARG A 171 11.27 -8.94 -5.59
CA ARG A 171 10.04 -9.53 -6.12
C ARG A 171 10.22 -9.78 -7.61
N GLY A 172 10.27 -11.05 -7.99
CA GLY A 172 10.31 -11.50 -9.39
C GLY A 172 8.95 -12.00 -9.89
N ASP A 173 8.89 -12.35 -11.17
CA ASP A 173 7.68 -12.86 -11.83
C ASP A 173 7.11 -14.13 -11.14
N ASP A 174 8.00 -15.00 -10.63
CA ASP A 174 7.62 -16.26 -9.94
C ASP A 174 7.28 -16.06 -8.45
N SER A 175 7.39 -14.82 -7.94
CA SER A 175 7.03 -14.54 -6.55
C SER A 175 5.52 -14.69 -6.35
N ILE A 176 5.12 -15.32 -5.24
CA ILE A 176 3.69 -15.44 -4.90
C ILE A 176 3.13 -14.06 -4.59
N ALA A 177 2.15 -13.64 -5.38
CA ALA A 177 1.48 -12.35 -5.23
C ALA A 177 0.18 -12.48 -4.42
N LEU A 178 -0.58 -13.55 -4.66
CA LEU A 178 -1.86 -13.79 -3.99
C LEU A 178 -1.93 -15.21 -3.44
N VAL A 179 -2.50 -15.32 -2.24
CA VAL A 179 -2.80 -16.58 -1.56
C VAL A 179 -4.25 -16.49 -1.11
N TRP A 180 -5.07 -17.45 -1.48
CA TRP A 180 -6.48 -17.44 -1.12
C TRP A 180 -7.02 -18.86 -0.90
N ARG A 181 -8.25 -18.92 -0.41
CA ARG A 181 -9.02 -20.13 -0.32
C ARG A 181 -10.45 -19.82 -0.71
N ASP A 182 -11.07 -20.74 -1.43
CA ASP A 182 -12.47 -20.62 -1.82
C ASP A 182 -13.37 -21.02 -0.65
N GLU A 183 -14.49 -20.31 -0.50
CA GLU A 183 -15.48 -20.56 0.56
C GLU A 183 -15.96 -22.02 0.51
N GLY A 184 -15.93 -22.71 1.65
CA GLY A 184 -16.35 -24.11 1.78
C GLY A 184 -15.25 -25.14 1.49
N TYR A 185 -14.03 -24.70 1.17
CA TYR A 185 -12.88 -25.57 0.96
C TYR A 185 -11.82 -25.45 2.07
N ASP A 186 -12.24 -25.22 3.32
CA ASP A 186 -11.36 -25.03 4.49
C ASP A 186 -10.42 -26.20 4.77
N HIS A 187 -10.79 -27.40 4.33
CA HIS A 187 -10.00 -28.62 4.46
C HIS A 187 -8.96 -28.80 3.34
N MET A 188 -9.01 -27.97 2.29
CA MET A 188 -8.10 -28.05 1.15
C MET A 188 -6.90 -27.11 1.32
N ASN A 189 -5.84 -27.38 0.56
CA ASN A 189 -4.68 -26.50 0.48
C ASN A 189 -5.07 -25.12 -0.05
N VAL A 190 -4.36 -24.09 0.42
CA VAL A 190 -4.53 -22.72 -0.09
C VAL A 190 -4.06 -22.65 -1.53
N ASN A 191 -4.83 -21.92 -2.34
CA ASN A 191 -4.46 -21.57 -3.70
C ASN A 191 -3.40 -20.49 -3.69
N ARG A 192 -2.57 -20.44 -4.74
CA ARG A 192 -1.52 -19.45 -4.91
C ARG A 192 -1.48 -18.97 -6.35
N MET A 193 -1.16 -17.70 -6.54
CA MET A 193 -0.97 -17.09 -7.84
C MET A 193 0.32 -16.28 -7.82
N THR A 194 1.17 -16.51 -8.82
CA THR A 194 2.42 -15.78 -9.03
C THR A 194 2.14 -14.36 -9.50
N LEU A 195 3.13 -13.48 -9.38
CA LEU A 195 3.04 -12.11 -9.88
C LEU A 195 2.79 -12.07 -11.39
N LYS A 196 3.44 -12.97 -12.14
CA LYS A 196 3.25 -13.09 -13.59
C LYS A 196 1.81 -13.44 -13.94
N GLU A 197 1.24 -14.46 -13.31
CA GLU A 197 -0.15 -14.88 -13.55
C GLU A 197 -1.13 -13.76 -13.18
N LEU A 198 -0.93 -13.10 -12.04
CA LEU A 198 -1.75 -11.97 -11.63
C LEU A 198 -1.70 -10.85 -12.68
N ARG A 199 -0.50 -10.49 -13.15
CA ARG A 199 -0.30 -9.47 -14.18
C ARG A 199 -1.02 -9.84 -15.47
N GLU A 200 -0.92 -11.08 -15.91
CA GLU A 200 -1.62 -11.55 -17.13
C GLU A 200 -3.15 -11.45 -16.99
N GLN A 201 -3.70 -11.86 -15.85
CA GLN A 201 -5.14 -11.76 -15.57
C GLN A 201 -5.61 -10.30 -15.50
N VAL A 202 -4.86 -9.43 -14.81
CA VAL A 202 -5.20 -8.00 -14.71
C VAL A 202 -5.16 -7.33 -16.07
N MET A 203 -4.15 -7.63 -16.91
CA MET A 203 -4.07 -7.07 -18.26
C MET A 203 -5.23 -7.53 -19.15
N LEU A 204 -5.63 -8.81 -19.05
CA LEU A 204 -6.79 -9.32 -19.78
C LEU A 204 -8.07 -8.56 -19.41
N VAL A 205 -8.32 -8.36 -18.12
CA VAL A 205 -9.48 -7.61 -17.64
C VAL A 205 -9.40 -6.13 -18.03
N ALA A 206 -8.21 -5.51 -17.97
CA ALA A 206 -8.02 -4.13 -18.39
C ALA A 206 -8.31 -3.93 -19.89
N ASN A 207 -7.91 -4.87 -20.74
CA ASN A 207 -8.24 -4.82 -22.17
C ASN A 207 -9.76 -4.95 -22.40
N ALA A 208 -10.43 -5.86 -21.68
CA ALA A 208 -11.88 -6.02 -21.76
C ALA A 208 -12.63 -4.77 -21.25
N LEU A 209 -12.07 -4.08 -20.25
CA LEU A 209 -12.57 -2.78 -19.77
C LEU A 209 -12.48 -1.71 -20.85
N ASP A 210 -11.33 -1.58 -21.52
CA ASP A 210 -11.13 -0.62 -22.62
C ASP A 210 -12.08 -0.86 -23.81
N ALA A 211 -12.53 -2.11 -24.02
CA ALA A 211 -13.54 -2.45 -25.03
C ALA A 211 -14.98 -2.13 -24.58
N THR A 212 -15.24 -2.04 -23.28
CA THR A 212 -16.59 -1.96 -22.71
C THR A 212 -16.94 -0.56 -22.17
N PHE A 213 -15.96 0.17 -21.65
CA PHE A 213 -16.11 1.45 -20.97
C PHE A 213 -15.13 2.49 -21.51
N SER A 214 -15.41 3.76 -21.24
CA SER A 214 -14.51 4.86 -21.58
C SER A 214 -13.56 5.18 -20.42
N LYS A 215 -12.38 5.69 -20.76
CA LYS A 215 -11.40 6.16 -19.77
C LYS A 215 -12.00 7.25 -18.89
N GLY A 216 -11.75 7.17 -17.58
CA GLY A 216 -12.33 8.07 -16.58
C GLY A 216 -13.75 7.69 -16.13
N ASP A 217 -14.39 6.69 -16.73
CA ASP A 217 -15.65 6.16 -16.22
C ASP A 217 -15.47 5.62 -14.80
N ALA A 218 -16.43 5.93 -13.93
CA ALA A 218 -16.51 5.31 -12.61
C ALA A 218 -17.13 3.91 -12.73
N ILE A 219 -16.44 2.91 -12.21
CA ILE A 219 -16.85 1.52 -12.26
C ILE A 219 -16.92 0.99 -10.84
N ALA A 220 -18.10 0.47 -10.48
CA ALA A 220 -18.35 -0.04 -9.16
C ALA A 220 -17.99 -1.52 -9.04
N ILE A 221 -17.67 -1.95 -7.83
CA ILE A 221 -17.48 -3.35 -7.44
C ILE A 221 -18.43 -3.63 -6.27
N ASP A 222 -19.34 -4.57 -6.46
CA ASP A 222 -20.23 -5.12 -5.43
C ASP A 222 -20.14 -6.65 -5.46
N MET A 223 -19.13 -7.18 -4.80
CA MET A 223 -18.90 -8.62 -4.63
C MET A 223 -17.98 -8.88 -3.43
N PRO A 224 -18.00 -10.07 -2.83
CA PRO A 224 -17.05 -10.48 -1.79
C PRO A 224 -15.58 -10.37 -2.26
N MET A 225 -14.67 -10.33 -1.28
CA MET A 225 -13.22 -10.29 -1.49
C MET A 225 -12.69 -11.62 -2.06
N THR A 226 -12.95 -11.84 -3.34
CA THR A 226 -12.45 -12.98 -4.12
C THR A 226 -11.19 -12.60 -4.90
N ILE A 227 -10.49 -13.60 -5.43
CA ILE A 227 -9.37 -13.38 -6.36
C ILE A 227 -9.77 -12.47 -7.54
N HIS A 228 -10.97 -12.65 -8.07
CA HIS A 228 -11.51 -11.83 -9.15
C HIS A 228 -11.73 -10.38 -8.72
N ALA A 229 -12.19 -10.12 -7.49
CA ALA A 229 -12.36 -8.76 -6.99
C ALA A 229 -11.03 -7.99 -6.97
N VAL A 230 -9.94 -8.65 -6.55
CA VAL A 230 -8.59 -8.07 -6.58
C VAL A 230 -8.13 -7.79 -8.01
N ILE A 231 -8.31 -8.76 -8.91
CA ILE A 231 -7.95 -8.62 -10.34
C ILE A 231 -8.73 -7.46 -10.97
N ILE A 232 -10.05 -7.39 -10.76
CA ILE A 232 -10.94 -6.34 -11.28
C ILE A 232 -10.52 -4.97 -10.74
N TYR A 233 -10.26 -4.87 -9.42
CA TYR A 233 -9.81 -3.63 -8.80
C TYR A 233 -8.53 -3.10 -9.47
N LEU A 234 -7.50 -3.96 -9.56
CA LEU A 234 -6.24 -3.59 -10.18
C LEU A 234 -6.41 -3.25 -11.67
N ALA A 235 -7.30 -3.94 -12.39
CA ALA A 235 -7.58 -3.68 -13.80
C ALA A 235 -8.28 -2.33 -14.04
N ILE A 236 -9.24 -1.95 -13.20
CA ILE A 236 -9.91 -0.65 -13.27
C ILE A 236 -8.90 0.48 -13.03
N VAL A 237 -8.04 0.33 -12.01
CA VAL A 237 -6.98 1.30 -11.71
C VAL A 237 -5.94 1.34 -12.84
N LEU A 238 -5.60 0.20 -13.44
CA LEU A 238 -4.67 0.12 -14.55
C LEU A 238 -5.22 0.81 -15.81
N GLY A 239 -6.51 0.61 -16.11
CA GLY A 239 -7.22 1.22 -17.25
C GLY A 239 -7.49 2.73 -17.09
N GLY A 240 -7.22 3.30 -15.91
CA GLY A 240 -7.46 4.73 -15.64
C GLY A 240 -8.92 5.08 -15.35
N SER A 241 -9.70 4.10 -14.92
CA SER A 241 -11.08 4.26 -14.45
C SER A 241 -11.12 4.44 -12.93
N VAL A 242 -12.23 4.99 -12.42
CA VAL A 242 -12.39 5.25 -10.99
C VAL A 242 -13.11 4.09 -10.32
N VAL A 243 -12.49 3.47 -9.32
CA VAL A 243 -13.12 2.40 -8.55
C VAL A 243 -14.11 2.98 -7.54
N SER A 244 -15.32 2.41 -7.49
CA SER A 244 -16.31 2.66 -6.43
C SER A 244 -16.61 1.34 -5.72
N ILE A 245 -16.44 1.26 -4.40
CA ILE A 245 -16.70 0.03 -3.64
C ILE A 245 -18.09 0.14 -3.02
N ALA A 246 -18.99 -0.78 -3.36
CA ALA A 246 -20.28 -0.93 -2.71
C ALA A 246 -20.21 -2.00 -1.61
N ASP A 247 -19.68 -1.63 -0.45
CA ASP A 247 -19.57 -2.47 0.74
C ASP A 247 -20.90 -2.58 1.49
N SER A 248 -21.97 -2.90 0.78
CA SER A 248 -23.28 -3.24 1.33
C SER A 248 -24.06 -4.02 0.30
N PHE A 249 -24.60 -5.16 0.71
CA PHE A 249 -25.45 -5.98 -0.16
C PHE A 249 -26.92 -5.57 -0.11
N ALA A 250 -27.25 -4.38 0.40
CA ALA A 250 -28.62 -3.87 0.43
C ALA A 250 -28.87 -2.99 -0.80
N PRO A 251 -29.96 -3.20 -1.57
CA PRO A 251 -30.24 -2.46 -2.80
C PRO A 251 -30.14 -0.93 -2.65
N ARG A 252 -30.71 -0.37 -1.57
CA ARG A 252 -30.68 1.08 -1.31
C ARG A 252 -29.26 1.64 -1.11
N GLU A 253 -28.40 0.88 -0.43
CA GLU A 253 -27.02 1.30 -0.17
C GLU A 253 -26.16 1.20 -1.43
N ILE A 254 -26.36 0.13 -2.21
CA ILE A 254 -25.76 -0.01 -3.55
C ILE A 254 -26.16 1.18 -4.41
N ALA A 255 -27.44 1.51 -4.47
CA ALA A 255 -27.97 2.62 -5.27
C ALA A 255 -27.33 3.95 -4.89
N SER A 256 -27.22 4.22 -3.58
CA SER A 256 -26.59 5.42 -3.04
C SER A 256 -25.13 5.56 -3.48
N ARG A 257 -24.33 4.49 -3.36
CA ARG A 257 -22.92 4.51 -3.74
C ARG A 257 -22.72 4.63 -5.26
N LEU A 258 -23.56 3.96 -6.06
CA LEU A 258 -23.57 4.12 -7.51
C LEU A 258 -23.91 5.55 -7.92
N HIS A 259 -24.86 6.19 -7.24
CA HIS A 259 -25.26 7.57 -7.50
C HIS A 259 -24.15 8.57 -7.14
N ILE A 260 -23.56 8.45 -5.94
CA ILE A 260 -22.48 9.33 -5.47
C ILE A 260 -21.27 9.26 -6.41
N SER A 261 -20.90 8.05 -6.83
CA SER A 261 -19.76 7.84 -7.73
C SER A 261 -20.07 8.14 -9.19
N LYS A 262 -21.35 8.33 -9.56
CA LYS A 262 -21.83 8.44 -10.95
C LYS A 262 -21.36 7.25 -11.80
N ALA A 263 -21.44 6.05 -11.24
CA ALA A 263 -20.96 4.84 -11.87
C ALA A 263 -21.62 4.58 -13.24
N LYS A 264 -20.83 4.11 -14.20
CA LYS A 264 -21.27 3.71 -15.56
C LYS A 264 -21.44 2.21 -15.71
N GLY A 265 -20.79 1.44 -14.83
CA GLY A 265 -20.96 0.00 -14.74
C GLY A 265 -20.65 -0.53 -13.34
N ILE A 266 -20.97 -1.79 -13.12
CA ILE A 266 -20.73 -2.50 -11.87
C ILE A 266 -20.29 -3.95 -12.13
N PHE A 267 -19.24 -4.40 -11.43
CA PHE A 267 -18.91 -5.81 -11.32
C PHE A 267 -19.63 -6.40 -10.11
N THR A 268 -20.29 -7.54 -10.30
CA THR A 268 -21.00 -8.25 -9.24
C THR A 268 -20.99 -9.76 -9.45
N GLN A 269 -21.60 -10.51 -8.54
CA GLN A 269 -21.81 -11.95 -8.66
C GLN A 269 -23.29 -12.30 -8.77
N ASP A 270 -23.56 -13.47 -9.35
CA ASP A 270 -24.92 -14.03 -9.36
C ASP A 270 -25.44 -14.27 -7.93
N PHE A 271 -24.61 -14.87 -7.08
CA PHE A 271 -24.88 -15.12 -5.67
C PHE A 271 -23.64 -14.86 -4.81
N ILE A 272 -23.88 -14.62 -3.52
CA ILE A 272 -22.87 -14.74 -2.47
C ILE A 272 -23.02 -16.11 -1.84
N GLN A 273 -21.93 -16.86 -1.76
CA GLN A 273 -21.86 -18.09 -0.98
C GLN A 273 -21.26 -17.78 0.39
N ARG A 274 -22.00 -18.09 1.46
CA ARG A 274 -21.51 -17.95 2.84
C ARG A 274 -22.15 -18.98 3.75
N GLY A 275 -21.35 -19.73 4.49
CA GLY A 275 -21.86 -20.76 5.42
C GLY A 275 -22.75 -21.80 4.74
N GLY A 276 -22.39 -22.21 3.51
CA GLY A 276 -23.13 -23.19 2.71
C GLY A 276 -24.45 -22.68 2.10
N ARG A 277 -24.82 -21.41 2.30
CA ARG A 277 -26.03 -20.81 1.74
C ARG A 277 -25.69 -19.85 0.61
N LYS A 278 -26.58 -19.75 -0.38
CA LYS A 278 -26.50 -18.78 -1.49
C LYS A 278 -27.46 -17.63 -1.24
N PHE A 279 -26.96 -16.41 -1.34
CA PHE A 279 -27.74 -15.17 -1.26
C PHE A 279 -27.73 -14.48 -2.62
N PRO A 280 -28.90 -14.12 -3.19
CA PRO A 280 -28.94 -13.55 -4.54
C PRO A 280 -28.40 -12.12 -4.52
N LEU A 281 -27.26 -11.90 -5.17
CA LEU A 281 -26.59 -10.59 -5.17
C LEU A 281 -26.96 -9.79 -6.41
N TYR A 282 -26.89 -10.41 -7.59
CA TYR A 282 -27.27 -9.78 -8.85
C TYR A 282 -28.69 -9.18 -8.80
N SER A 283 -29.66 -9.87 -8.21
CA SER A 283 -31.03 -9.34 -8.09
C SER A 283 -31.09 -8.03 -7.28
N ARG A 284 -30.22 -7.88 -6.27
CA ARG A 284 -30.15 -6.68 -5.43
C ARG A 284 -29.49 -5.52 -6.17
N VAL A 285 -28.49 -5.81 -7.00
CA VAL A 285 -27.88 -4.82 -7.92
C VAL A 285 -28.90 -4.35 -8.95
N VAL A 286 -29.71 -5.26 -9.50
CA VAL A 286 -30.78 -4.92 -10.44
C VAL A 286 -31.83 -4.00 -9.79
N GLU A 287 -32.20 -4.25 -8.54
CA GLU A 287 -33.12 -3.41 -7.76
C GLU A 287 -32.53 -2.03 -7.43
N ALA A 288 -31.22 -1.95 -7.19
CA ALA A 288 -30.54 -0.73 -6.77
C ALA A 288 -30.52 0.38 -7.84
N ASN A 289 -30.02 0.08 -9.04
CA ASN A 289 -29.92 1.06 -10.14
C ASN A 289 -29.41 0.36 -11.42
N PRO A 290 -30.08 0.45 -12.58
CA PRO A 290 -29.77 -0.36 -13.75
C PRO A 290 -28.57 0.14 -14.60
N VAL A 291 -27.44 0.48 -13.98
CA VAL A 291 -26.17 0.58 -14.72
C VAL A 291 -25.79 -0.80 -15.29
N LYS A 292 -24.97 -0.82 -16.34
CA LYS A 292 -24.51 -2.07 -16.97
C LYS A 292 -23.78 -2.93 -15.93
N ALA A 293 -24.24 -4.16 -15.71
CA ALA A 293 -23.61 -5.10 -14.79
C ALA A 293 -22.78 -6.14 -15.55
N ILE A 294 -21.58 -6.41 -15.05
CA ILE A 294 -20.76 -7.56 -15.45
C ILE A 294 -20.81 -8.57 -14.31
N VAL A 295 -21.39 -9.74 -14.60
CA VAL A 295 -21.79 -10.72 -13.57
C VAL A 295 -20.89 -11.94 -13.61
N LEU A 296 -20.22 -12.19 -12.49
CA LEU A 296 -19.38 -13.36 -12.27
C LEU A 296 -20.21 -14.50 -11.66
N PRO A 297 -19.99 -15.76 -12.08
CA PRO A 297 -20.57 -16.89 -11.37
C PRO A 297 -19.88 -17.06 -10.00
N VAL A 298 -20.66 -17.39 -8.98
CA VAL A 298 -20.12 -17.76 -7.65
C VAL A 298 -19.34 -19.07 -7.71
N ALA A 299 -19.74 -19.98 -8.61
CA ALA A 299 -19.11 -21.28 -8.84
C ALA A 299 -19.39 -21.78 -10.26
N GLY A 300 -18.43 -22.49 -10.86
CA GLY A 300 -18.52 -23.00 -12.23
C GLY A 300 -18.34 -21.92 -13.30
N ASP A 301 -18.60 -22.29 -14.56
CA ASP A 301 -18.30 -21.45 -15.72
C ASP A 301 -19.46 -20.57 -16.21
N GLY A 302 -20.64 -20.74 -15.61
CA GLY A 302 -21.89 -20.15 -16.08
C GLY A 302 -22.64 -19.43 -14.97
N VAL A 303 -23.21 -18.27 -15.29
CA VAL A 303 -24.02 -17.47 -14.38
C VAL A 303 -25.35 -18.19 -14.12
N GLY A 304 -25.69 -18.41 -12.85
CA GLY A 304 -26.90 -19.14 -12.43
C GLY A 304 -28.20 -18.32 -12.46
N VAL A 305 -28.20 -17.15 -13.10
CA VAL A 305 -29.35 -16.23 -13.18
C VAL A 305 -29.57 -15.71 -14.59
N LYS A 306 -30.81 -15.34 -14.93
CA LYS A 306 -31.13 -14.70 -16.20
C LYS A 306 -30.71 -13.23 -16.15
N LEU A 307 -29.77 -12.85 -17.01
CA LEU A 307 -29.28 -11.48 -17.14
C LEU A 307 -30.25 -10.59 -17.93
N ARG A 308 -30.24 -9.28 -17.63
CA ARG A 308 -30.89 -8.25 -18.46
C ARG A 308 -30.14 -8.11 -19.79
N GLU A 309 -30.82 -7.59 -20.82
CA GLU A 309 -30.24 -7.44 -22.17
C GLU A 309 -28.97 -6.57 -22.20
N GLN A 310 -28.89 -5.57 -21.32
CA GLN A 310 -27.74 -4.66 -21.23
C GLN A 310 -26.57 -5.22 -20.41
N ASP A 311 -26.78 -6.30 -19.66
CA ASP A 311 -25.79 -6.88 -18.75
C ASP A 311 -25.04 -8.02 -19.44
N MET A 312 -23.85 -8.34 -18.93
CA MET A 312 -22.98 -9.34 -19.53
C MET A 312 -22.48 -10.33 -18.48
N SER A 313 -22.33 -11.59 -18.88
CA SER A 313 -21.61 -12.55 -18.06
C SER A 313 -20.10 -12.26 -18.11
N TRP A 314 -19.38 -12.64 -17.07
CA TRP A 314 -17.92 -12.55 -17.02
C TRP A 314 -17.24 -13.19 -18.24
N LYS A 315 -17.72 -14.36 -18.65
CA LYS A 315 -17.22 -15.07 -19.83
C LYS A 315 -17.42 -14.26 -21.11
N ALA A 316 -18.60 -13.71 -21.32
CA ALA A 316 -18.89 -12.87 -22.48
C ALA A 316 -18.03 -11.59 -22.45
N PHE A 317 -17.89 -10.98 -21.27
CA PHE A 317 -17.05 -9.79 -21.08
C PHE A 317 -15.59 -10.03 -21.48
N LEU A 318 -14.98 -11.13 -21.03
CA LEU A 318 -13.59 -11.47 -21.39
C LEU A 318 -13.44 -11.89 -22.85
N SER A 319 -14.41 -12.60 -23.43
CA SER A 319 -14.32 -13.06 -24.84
C SER A 319 -14.22 -11.94 -25.87
N GLN A 320 -14.57 -10.70 -25.48
CA GLN A 320 -14.40 -9.51 -26.31
C GLN A 320 -12.95 -9.27 -26.71
N VAL A 321 -11.98 -9.84 -25.98
CA VAL A 321 -10.55 -9.59 -26.21
C VAL A 321 -9.74 -10.87 -26.45
N ASP A 322 -10.40 -12.02 -26.67
CA ASP A 322 -9.74 -13.29 -26.98
C ASP A 322 -8.85 -13.22 -28.24
N HIS A 323 -9.16 -12.29 -29.14
CA HIS A 323 -8.44 -12.05 -30.39
C HIS A 323 -7.34 -10.98 -30.27
N VAL A 324 -7.28 -10.26 -29.16
CA VAL A 324 -6.24 -9.25 -28.91
C VAL A 324 -4.98 -9.99 -28.47
N PRO A 325 -3.82 -9.79 -29.12
CA PRO A 325 -2.57 -10.40 -28.68
C PRO A 325 -2.34 -10.09 -27.21
N ARG A 326 -1.98 -11.10 -26.41
CA ARG A 326 -1.52 -10.88 -25.03
C ARG A 326 -0.28 -9.98 -25.11
N TYR A 327 -0.45 -8.68 -24.90
CA TYR A 327 0.62 -7.71 -24.98
C TYR A 327 1.63 -7.98 -23.86
N HIS A 328 2.59 -8.85 -24.12
CA HIS A 328 3.84 -8.91 -23.40
C HIS A 328 4.76 -7.86 -24.03
N GLN A 329 4.70 -6.60 -23.56
CA GLN A 329 5.92 -5.80 -23.31
C GLN A 329 5.69 -4.32 -23.07
N HIS A 330 4.57 -3.71 -23.49
CA HIS A 330 4.38 -2.28 -23.26
C HIS A 330 3.03 -2.03 -22.64
N LEU A 331 3.03 -1.90 -21.30
CA LEU A 331 2.00 -1.16 -20.58
C LEU A 331 1.93 0.23 -21.23
N HIS A 332 1.03 0.43 -22.19
CA HIS A 332 0.67 1.75 -22.67
C HIS A 332 -0.49 2.23 -21.81
N CYS A 333 -0.18 2.67 -20.58
CA CYS A 333 -1.10 3.54 -19.85
C CYS A 333 -0.92 4.95 -20.42
N PRO A 334 -1.96 5.56 -21.04
CA PRO A 334 -1.91 7.00 -21.25
C PRO A 334 -1.91 7.70 -19.89
N VAL A 335 -1.03 8.67 -19.84
CA VAL A 335 -0.66 9.55 -18.74
C VAL A 335 -1.80 10.50 -18.39
N PHE A 336 -2.23 10.55 -17.13
CA PHE A 336 -3.10 11.63 -16.66
C PHE A 336 -2.30 12.69 -15.89
N PRO A 337 -2.42 13.98 -16.24
CA PRO A 337 -1.96 15.07 -15.40
C PRO A 337 -2.81 15.14 -14.12
N GLN A 338 -2.16 15.35 -12.99
CA GLN A 338 -2.75 15.55 -11.65
C GLN A 338 -3.91 16.56 -11.55
N LYS A 339 -4.13 17.40 -12.56
CA LYS A 339 -5.13 18.49 -12.51
C LYS A 339 -6.58 18.01 -12.36
N GLU A 340 -6.92 16.77 -12.71
CA GLU A 340 -8.29 16.26 -12.61
C GLU A 340 -8.60 15.47 -11.33
N TYR A 341 -7.59 15.13 -10.51
CA TYR A 341 -7.75 14.26 -9.34
C TYR A 341 -7.38 14.91 -8.00
N ALA A 342 -7.12 16.22 -7.99
CA ALA A 342 -6.65 16.96 -6.81
C ALA A 342 -7.55 16.87 -5.56
N GLY A 343 -8.81 16.41 -5.70
CA GLY A 343 -9.73 16.17 -4.57
C GLY A 343 -9.94 14.70 -4.18
N ARG A 344 -9.32 13.72 -4.85
CA ARG A 344 -9.63 12.28 -4.64
C ARG A 344 -8.42 11.36 -4.43
N GLN A 345 -7.20 11.86 -4.60
CA GLN A 345 -5.96 11.07 -4.41
C GLN A 345 -5.47 10.96 -2.97
N GLU A 346 -6.00 11.75 -2.02
CA GLU A 346 -5.67 11.59 -0.59
C GLU A 346 -6.06 10.20 -0.07
N ASN A 347 -7.05 9.56 -0.70
CA ASN A 347 -7.48 8.20 -0.37
C ASN A 347 -6.62 7.11 -1.03
N LEU A 348 -5.74 7.41 -1.99
CA LEU A 348 -4.99 6.36 -2.69
C LEU A 348 -3.85 5.79 -1.82
N LEU A 349 -3.13 6.63 -1.07
CA LEU A 349 -2.11 6.19 -0.12
C LEU A 349 -2.71 5.47 1.09
N LEU A 350 -3.90 5.90 1.53
CA LEU A 350 -4.67 5.22 2.57
C LEU A 350 -5.25 3.89 2.08
N ALA A 351 -5.75 3.82 0.84
CA ALA A 351 -6.23 2.57 0.24
C ALA A 351 -5.10 1.56 0.03
N ILE A 352 -3.90 1.99 -0.35
CA ILE A 352 -2.72 1.11 -0.42
C ILE A 352 -2.37 0.59 0.98
N LEU A 353 -2.48 1.41 2.04
CA LEU A 353 -2.20 0.97 3.41
C LEU A 353 -3.30 0.10 4.03
N GLU A 354 -4.54 0.21 3.57
CA GLU A 354 -5.67 -0.63 4.02
C GLU A 354 -5.80 -1.94 3.25
N VAL A 355 -5.44 -1.99 1.97
CA VAL A 355 -5.47 -3.23 1.16
C VAL A 355 -4.36 -4.22 1.55
N PHE A 356 -3.31 -3.75 2.25
CA PHE A 356 -2.19 -4.58 2.73
C PHE A 356 -2.15 -4.77 4.26
N LYS A 357 -3.25 -4.48 4.96
CA LYS A 357 -3.51 -4.96 6.33
C LYS A 357 -4.49 -6.12 6.29
#